data_AF-A0A6J7LN67-F1
#
_entry.id   AF-A0A6J7LN67-F1
#
_cell.length_a   1.000
_cell.length_b   1.000
_cell.length_c   1.000
_cell.angle_alpha   90.00
_cell.angle_beta   90.00
_cell.angle_gamma   90.00
#
_symmetry.space_group_name_H-M   'P 1'
#
loop_
_entity.id
_entity.type
_entity.pdbx_description
1 polymer ?
#
loop_
_entity_poly.entity_id
_entity_poly.type
_entity_poly.pdbx_seq_one_letter_code
_entity_poly.pdbx_strand_id
1 'polypeptide(L)'
;MIQGVLGSSQTSSAFGTFLNGSSYIVRFRVETYNATKDISTYPLVLTVSAVGGSPTVTTSYSVVNGSYWRSGATQNEVIVLAESIISSSGSSGTFDLSITVACQAVTTLYPVTLSGTYSRTLVGQVG
;
A
#
# COMPACT_ATOMS: atom_id res chain seq x y z
N MET A 1 -6.90 3.35 10.29
CA MET A 1 -8.18 3.68 9.62
C MET A 1 -8.03 5.06 9.00
N ILE A 2 -8.65 5.32 7.85
CA ILE A 2 -8.60 6.64 7.21
C ILE A 2 -10.00 7.24 7.14
N GLN A 3 -10.07 8.56 7.28
CA GLN A 3 -11.31 9.34 7.22
C GLN A 3 -11.55 9.83 5.79
N GLY A 4 -12.81 9.95 5.39
CA GLY A 4 -13.24 10.45 4.07
C GLY A 4 -13.07 11.96 3.91
N VAL A 5 -11.96 12.51 4.40
CA VAL A 5 -11.63 13.94 4.38
C VAL A 5 -10.28 14.14 3.73
N LEU A 6 -10.14 15.27 3.03
CA LEU A 6 -8.91 15.65 2.36
C LEU A 6 -7.72 15.65 3.33
N GLY A 7 -6.64 14.98 2.93
CA GLY A 7 -5.39 14.92 3.70
C GLY A 7 -5.37 13.90 4.83
N SER A 8 -6.46 13.16 5.07
CA SER A 8 -6.43 12.03 6.00
C SER A 8 -5.49 10.95 5.47
N SER A 9 -4.54 10.52 6.28
CA SER A 9 -3.58 9.49 5.90
C SER A 9 -3.34 8.49 7.01
N GLN A 10 -2.89 7.30 6.60
CA GLN A 10 -2.45 6.25 7.49
C GLN A 10 -1.17 5.67 6.93
N THR A 11 -0.12 5.64 7.76
CA THR A 11 1.11 4.91 7.48
C THR A 11 1.04 3.54 8.15
N SER A 12 1.50 2.53 7.44
CA SER A 12 1.65 1.18 7.97
C SER A 12 2.83 1.07 8.94
N SER A 13 2.85 -0.01 9.71
CA SER A 13 4.13 -0.52 10.24
C SER A 13 5.06 -0.96 9.09
N ALA A 14 6.30 -1.31 9.42
CA ALA A 14 7.25 -1.87 8.47
C ALA A 14 6.67 -3.06 7.69
N PHE A 15 6.56 -2.93 6.37
CA PHE A 15 6.27 -3.98 5.40
C PHE A 15 7.52 -4.79 5.08
N GLY A 16 7.97 -5.56 6.07
CA GLY A 16 9.12 -6.45 5.94
C GLY A 16 10.47 -5.75 5.86
N THR A 17 11.51 -6.56 6.05
CA THR A 17 12.91 -6.12 6.12
C THR A 17 13.71 -6.59 4.92
N PHE A 18 14.38 -5.67 4.25
CA PHE A 18 15.12 -5.84 3.02
C PHE A 18 16.62 -5.60 3.24
N LEU A 19 17.44 -6.25 2.43
CA LEU A 19 18.89 -6.09 2.49
C LEU A 19 19.35 -4.92 1.62
N ASN A 20 20.32 -4.16 2.11
CA ASN A 20 21.07 -3.25 1.26
C ASN A 20 21.84 -4.01 0.17
N GLY A 21 22.12 -3.33 -0.95
CA GLY A 21 22.87 -3.92 -2.06
C GLY A 21 22.04 -4.87 -2.92
N SER A 22 20.74 -4.96 -2.64
CA SER A 22 19.80 -5.84 -3.33
C SER A 22 18.79 -5.05 -4.14
N SER A 23 18.32 -5.68 -5.21
CA SER A 23 17.21 -5.22 -6.04
C SER A 23 16.02 -6.15 -5.85
N TYR A 24 14.83 -5.58 -5.65
CA TYR A 24 13.59 -6.32 -5.43
C TYR A 24 12.47 -5.81 -6.33
N ILE A 25 11.56 -6.73 -6.68
CA ILE A 25 10.21 -6.39 -7.11
C ILE A 25 9.28 -6.72 -5.96
N VAL A 26 8.52 -5.74 -5.48
CA VAL A 26 7.59 -5.88 -4.37
C VAL A 26 6.19 -5.53 -4.83
N ARG A 27 5.25 -6.44 -4.61
CA ARG A 27 3.83 -6.24 -4.92
C ARG A 27 3.06 -6.04 -3.64
N PHE A 28 2.27 -4.98 -3.60
CA PHE A 28 1.42 -4.62 -2.48
C PHE A 28 -0.04 -4.69 -2.88
N ARG A 29 -0.87 -5.16 -1.96
CA ARG A 29 -2.32 -5.17 -2.08
C ARG A 29 -2.90 -4.56 -0.82
N VAL A 30 -3.55 -3.41 -0.97
CA VAL A 30 -4.25 -2.71 0.10
C VAL A 30 -5.74 -2.75 -0.18
N GLU A 31 -6.51 -3.34 0.73
CA GLU A 31 -7.97 -3.37 0.70
C GLU A 31 -8.52 -2.32 1.64
N THR A 32 -9.57 -1.63 1.20
CA THR A 32 -10.41 -0.82 2.08
C THR A 32 -11.67 -1.60 2.46
N TYR A 33 -12.05 -1.49 3.72
CA TYR A 33 -13.25 -2.15 4.23
C TYR A 33 -14.02 -1.26 5.20
N ASN A 34 -15.34 -1.27 5.06
CA ASN A 34 -16.28 -0.73 6.03
C ASN A 34 -17.42 -1.75 6.23
N ALA A 35 -17.56 -2.25 7.45
CA ALA A 35 -18.51 -3.33 7.76
C ALA A 35 -19.98 -2.96 7.61
N THR A 36 -20.29 -1.66 7.53
CA THR A 36 -21.66 -1.15 7.65
C THR A 36 -22.14 -0.43 6.39
N LYS A 37 -21.23 -0.12 5.46
CA LYS A 37 -21.49 0.80 4.34
C LYS A 37 -20.66 0.41 3.12
N ASP A 38 -21.30 0.49 1.96
CA ASP A 38 -20.64 0.33 0.67
C ASP A 38 -19.67 1.48 0.38
N ILE A 39 -18.48 1.13 -0.11
CA ILE A 39 -17.44 2.09 -0.46
C ILE A 39 -17.26 2.05 -1.98
N SER A 40 -18.08 2.79 -2.72
CA SER A 40 -18.00 2.79 -4.19
C SER A 40 -16.92 3.73 -4.73
N THR A 41 -16.54 4.76 -3.97
CA THR A 41 -15.63 5.80 -4.45
C THR A 41 -14.77 6.35 -3.33
N TYR A 42 -13.49 6.02 -3.32
CA TYR A 42 -12.54 6.57 -2.37
C TYR A 42 -11.24 6.95 -3.11
N PRO A 43 -10.94 8.24 -3.31
CA PRO A 43 -9.75 8.68 -4.03
C PRO A 43 -8.53 8.51 -3.13
N LEU A 44 -7.91 7.34 -3.27
CA LEU A 44 -6.73 6.93 -2.53
C LEU A 44 -5.47 7.25 -3.33
N VAL A 45 -4.48 7.81 -2.65
CA VAL A 45 -3.10 7.88 -3.11
C VAL A 45 -2.26 6.97 -2.24
N LEU A 46 -1.35 6.23 -2.87
CA LEU A 46 -0.42 5.33 -2.21
C LEU A 46 1.02 5.80 -2.44
N THR A 47 1.77 5.89 -1.34
CA THR A 47 3.20 6.20 -1.33
C THR A 47 3.95 5.09 -0.61
N VAL A 48 5.04 4.61 -1.21
CA VAL A 48 5.94 3.62 -0.59
C VAL A 48 7.26 4.32 -0.24
N SER A 49 7.68 4.19 1.01
CA SER A 49 8.87 4.84 1.56
C SER A 49 9.75 3.83 2.28
N ALA A 50 11.07 3.98 2.15
CA ALA A 50 12.01 3.20 2.95
C ALA A 50 12.17 3.78 4.37
N VAL A 51 12.42 2.90 5.34
CA VAL A 51 12.67 3.23 6.74
C VAL A 51 14.02 2.61 7.13
N GLY A 52 14.91 3.42 7.72
CA GLY A 52 16.24 2.96 8.11
C GLY A 52 17.25 2.81 6.96
N GLY A 53 16.91 3.26 5.75
CA GLY A 53 17.82 3.28 4.61
C GLY A 53 17.31 4.18 3.48
N SER A 54 18.11 4.31 2.41
CA SER A 54 17.83 5.20 1.28
C SER A 54 17.90 4.47 -0.08
N PRO A 55 17.19 3.34 -0.28
CA PRO A 55 17.09 2.72 -1.59
C PRO A 55 16.33 3.62 -2.57
N THR A 56 16.55 3.42 -3.86
CA THR A 56 15.67 3.97 -4.90
C THR A 56 14.40 3.12 -4.94
N VAL A 57 13.24 3.75 -4.77
CA VAL A 57 11.92 3.10 -4.83
C VAL A 57 11.10 3.72 -5.95
N THR A 58 10.77 2.93 -6.97
CA THR A 58 9.89 3.35 -8.07
C THR A 58 8.60 2.56 -7.98
N THR A 59 7.48 3.25 -7.72
CA THR A 59 6.19 2.61 -7.49
C THR A 59 5.20 2.99 -8.57
N SER A 60 4.52 1.98 -9.12
CA SER A 60 3.32 2.14 -9.94
C SER A 60 2.15 1.52 -9.20
N TYR A 61 0.96 2.11 -9.28
CA TYR A 61 -0.22 1.55 -8.65
C TYR A 61 -1.47 1.77 -9.48
N SER A 62 -2.49 0.98 -9.19
CA SER A 62 -3.82 1.07 -9.77
C SER A 62 -4.86 0.96 -8.66
N VAL A 63 -5.89 1.79 -8.75
CA VAL A 63 -7.05 1.74 -7.86
C VAL A 63 -8.15 0.99 -8.58
N VAL A 64 -8.60 -0.11 -7.98
CA VAL A 64 -9.67 -0.96 -8.48
C VAL A 64 -10.89 -0.73 -7.60
N ASN A 65 -11.98 -0.28 -8.21
CA ASN A 65 -13.29 -0.25 -7.56
C ASN A 65 -14.06 -1.47 -8.03
N GLY A 66 -14.50 -2.31 -7.10
CA GLY A 66 -15.21 -3.54 -7.43
C GLY A 66 -16.29 -3.85 -6.41
N SER A 67 -17.19 -4.75 -6.79
CA SER A 67 -18.17 -5.32 -5.88
C SER A 67 -17.90 -6.80 -5.68
N TYR A 68 -18.01 -7.25 -4.45
CA TYR A 68 -17.87 -8.65 -4.06
C TYR A 68 -19.16 -9.14 -3.44
N TRP A 69 -19.53 -10.38 -3.74
CA TRP A 69 -20.62 -11.07 -3.06
C TRP A 69 -20.05 -11.87 -1.89
N ARG A 70 -20.27 -11.40 -0.66
CA ARG A 70 -19.87 -12.11 0.56
C ARG A 70 -20.98 -12.00 1.60
N SER A 71 -21.17 -13.05 2.39
CA SER A 71 -22.15 -13.07 3.50
C SER A 71 -23.59 -12.72 3.10
N GLY A 72 -24.00 -13.07 1.87
CA GLY A 72 -25.37 -12.88 1.39
C GLY A 72 -25.72 -11.46 0.92
N ALA A 73 -24.73 -10.57 0.78
CA ALA A 73 -24.92 -9.23 0.24
C ALA A 73 -23.79 -8.83 -0.72
N THR A 74 -24.09 -7.92 -1.64
CA THR A 74 -23.09 -7.19 -2.41
C THR A 74 -22.39 -6.19 -1.50
N GLN A 75 -21.06 -6.20 -1.50
CA GLN A 75 -20.23 -5.21 -0.82
C GLN A 75 -19.31 -4.53 -1.83
N ASN A 76 -19.31 -3.21 -1.86
CA ASN A 76 -18.37 -2.43 -2.67
C ASN A 76 -17.05 -2.22 -1.91
N GLU A 77 -15.94 -2.54 -2.55
CA GLU A 77 -14.59 -2.38 -2.02
C GLU A 77 -13.71 -1.58 -2.99
N VAL A 78 -12.84 -0.76 -2.41
CA VAL A 78 -11.74 -0.11 -3.14
C VAL A 78 -10.44 -0.82 -2.78
N ILE A 79 -9.74 -1.31 -3.79
CA ILE A 79 -8.47 -2.01 -3.66
C ILE A 79 -7.38 -1.21 -4.38
N VAL A 80 -6.26 -0.99 -3.69
CA VAL A 80 -5.04 -0.45 -4.31
C VAL A 80 -4.07 -1.59 -4.55
N LEU A 81 -3.74 -1.82 -5.81
CA LEU A 81 -2.70 -2.75 -6.23
C LEU A 81 -1.48 -1.93 -6.63
N ALA A 82 -0.34 -2.15 -5.98
CA ALA A 82 0.89 -1.46 -6.28
C ALA A 82 2.03 -2.44 -6.56
N GLU A 83 2.93 -2.06 -7.46
CA GLU A 83 4.20 -2.73 -7.70
C GLU A 83 5.32 -1.70 -7.54
N SER A 84 6.32 -2.05 -6.73
CA SER A 84 7.50 -1.23 -6.50
C SER A 84 8.75 -1.98 -6.94
N ILE A 85 9.55 -1.32 -7.77
CA ILE A 85 10.91 -1.72 -8.08
C ILE A 85 11.82 -1.01 -7.09
N ILE A 86 12.66 -1.79 -6.41
CA ILE A 86 13.55 -1.30 -5.36
C ILE A 86 14.98 -1.63 -5.76
N SER A 87 15.86 -0.64 -5.66
CA SER A 87 17.28 -0.82 -5.88
C SER A 87 18.07 -0.13 -4.78
N SER A 88 18.85 -0.90 -4.02
CA SER A 88 19.80 -0.42 -3.03
C SER A 88 21.23 -0.72 -3.49
N SER A 89 22.15 0.23 -3.30
CA SER A 89 23.57 0.12 -3.67
C SER A 89 24.52 -0.04 -2.49
N GLY A 90 24.02 0.01 -1.24
CA GLY A 90 24.87 -0.12 -0.04
C GLY A 90 25.37 -1.55 0.17
N SER A 91 26.56 -1.73 0.73
CA SER A 91 27.18 -3.05 0.91
C SER A 91 26.78 -3.79 2.20
N SER A 92 26.06 -3.14 3.12
CA SER A 92 25.65 -3.78 4.38
C SER A 92 24.43 -3.12 5.03
N GLY A 93 23.78 -3.89 5.92
CA GLY A 93 22.62 -3.44 6.69
C GLY A 93 21.28 -3.77 6.05
N THR A 94 20.23 -3.34 6.73
CA THR A 94 18.84 -3.59 6.33
C THR A 94 18.03 -2.30 6.32
N PHE A 95 16.98 -2.28 5.51
CA PHE A 95 15.96 -1.25 5.53
C PHE A 95 14.59 -1.90 5.48
N ASP A 96 13.61 -1.24 6.05
CA ASP A 96 12.21 -1.66 5.93
C ASP A 96 11.50 -0.81 4.87
N LEU A 97 10.34 -1.26 4.43
CA LEU A 97 9.41 -0.42 3.65
C LEU A 97 8.23 -0.02 4.51
N SER A 98 7.64 1.13 4.24
CA SER A 98 6.37 1.57 4.81
C SER A 98 5.49 2.05 3.67
N ILE A 99 4.18 1.87 3.84
CA ILE A 99 3.19 2.38 2.90
C ILE A 99 2.37 3.43 3.61
N THR A 100 2.23 4.58 2.98
CA THR A 100 1.28 5.61 3.39
C THR A 100 0.15 5.64 2.38
N VAL A 101 -1.08 5.49 2.87
CA VAL A 101 -2.29 5.66 2.08
C VAL A 101 -2.98 6.93 2.53
N ALA A 102 -3.32 7.80 1.60
CA ALA A 102 -3.97 9.08 1.85
C ALA A 102 -5.27 9.24 1.07
N CYS A 103 -6.28 9.85 1.69
CA CYS A 103 -7.49 10.31 1.04
C CYS A 103 -7.28 11.73 0.50
N GLN A 104 -7.42 11.90 -0.81
CA GLN A 104 -7.17 13.19 -1.47
C GLN A 104 -8.46 13.93 -1.86
N ALA A 105 -9.61 13.53 -1.33
CA ALA A 105 -10.84 14.30 -1.48
C ALA A 105 -11.77 14.11 -0.28
N VAL A 106 -12.75 15.00 -0.13
CA VAL A 106 -13.87 14.77 0.78
C VAL A 106 -14.86 13.83 0.08
N THR A 107 -15.16 12.69 0.70
CA THR A 107 -15.94 11.63 0.03
C THR A 107 -17.38 11.54 0.50
N THR A 108 -17.81 12.29 1.52
CA THR A 108 -19.08 12.12 2.29
C THR A 108 -19.31 10.69 2.83
N LEU A 109 -18.36 9.77 2.61
CA LEU A 109 -18.40 8.38 3.05
C LEU A 109 -17.79 8.24 4.45
N TYR A 110 -18.17 7.14 5.09
CA TYR A 110 -17.69 6.76 6.41
C TYR A 110 -16.21 6.36 6.39
N PRO A 111 -15.50 6.47 7.53
CA PRO A 111 -14.13 5.99 7.64
C PRO A 111 -13.98 4.54 7.19
N VAL A 112 -12.83 4.25 6.58
CA VAL A 112 -12.51 2.90 6.07
C VAL A 112 -11.30 2.34 6.80
N THR A 113 -11.36 1.04 7.05
CA THR A 113 -10.23 0.27 7.55
C THR A 113 -9.34 -0.11 6.38
N LEU A 114 -8.02 -0.05 6.58
CA LEU A 114 -7.03 -0.48 5.61
C LEU A 114 -6.45 -1.81 6.06
N SER A 115 -6.43 -2.78 5.16
CA SER A 115 -5.72 -4.04 5.34
C SER A 115 -4.72 -4.19 4.20
N GLY A 116 -3.46 -4.48 4.52
CA GLY A 116 -2.37 -4.53 3.55
C GLY A 116 -1.66 -5.87 3.59
N THR A 117 -1.35 -6.40 2.41
CA THR A 117 -0.48 -7.56 2.23
C THR A 117 0.60 -7.25 1.21
N TYR A 118 1.72 -7.96 1.28
CA TYR A 118 2.80 -7.80 0.32
C TYR A 118 3.42 -9.15 -0.05
N SER A 119 4.02 -9.18 -1.23
CA SER A 119 4.92 -10.25 -1.68
C SER A 119 6.17 -9.62 -2.28
N ARG A 120 7.31 -10.30 -2.15
CA ARG A 120 8.60 -9.80 -2.65
C ARG A 120 9.33 -10.85 -3.46
N THR A 121 10.09 -10.39 -4.45
CA THR A 121 11.01 -11.20 -5.25
C THR A 121 12.36 -10.49 -5.27
N LEU A 122 13.42 -11.19 -4.84
CA LEU A 122 14.81 -10.73 -5.02
C LEU A 122 15.19 -10.94 -6.48
N VAL A 123 15.63 -9.88 -7.17
CA VAL A 123 16.01 -9.93 -8.59
C VAL A 123 17.50 -9.70 -8.82
N GLY A 124 18.24 -9.25 -7.81
CA GLY A 124 19.69 -9.11 -7.86
C GLY A 124 20.26 -8.72 -6.51
N GLN A 125 21.53 -9.05 -6.27
CA GLN A 125 22.26 -8.65 -5.07
C GLN A 125 23.74 -8.48 -5.41
N VAL A 126 24.33 -7.39 -4.94
CA VAL A 126 25.78 -7.21 -4.91
C VAL A 126 26.29 -7.91 -3.66
N GLY A 127 27.21 -8.88 -3.86
CA GLY A 127 27.86 -9.62 -2.78
C GLY A 127 28.89 -8.80 -2.02
#